data_AF-A0A355SDG8-F1
#
_entry.id   AF-A0A355SDG8-F1
#
_cell.length_a   1.000
_cell.length_b   1.000
_cell.length_c   1.000
_cell.angle_alpha   90.00
_cell.angle_beta   90.00
_cell.angle_gamma   90.00
#
_symmetry.space_group_name_H-M   'P 1'
#
loop_
_entity.id
_entity.type
_entity.pdbx_description
1 polymer ?
#
loop_
_entity_poly.entity_id
_entity_poly.type
_entity_poly.pdbx_seq_one_letter_code
_entity_poly.pdbx_strand_id
1 'polypeptide(L)'
;MFSRSLVLLLLLCSPVLAVTLEVVELYQPLSLHRTDGVGETLGEEDPVQAGVFARPYAVTGAMPEDLVKAVAAPHRIATNSEGYEVEDANLLNLCGVALSSEMKVNRLLVRFDMGNFKLPEDLDLSARQVIQLSIIAVERTLRSYFRNFKDEVLSVSIGIIGTTDGNESLKELAKRFRLGRQAGGQRSGEGR
;
A
#
# COMPACT_ATOMS: atom_id res chain seq x y z
N MET A 1 -20.15 7.01 -54.28
CA MET A 1 -19.65 5.77 -53.62
C MET A 1 -18.58 5.99 -52.55
N PHE A 2 -17.96 7.18 -52.43
CA PHE A 2 -16.87 7.45 -51.46
C PHE A 2 -17.31 7.63 -49.99
N SER A 3 -18.56 8.02 -49.73
CA SER A 3 -19.04 8.30 -48.36
C SER A 3 -19.20 7.04 -47.48
N ARG A 4 -19.53 5.88 -48.08
CA ARG A 4 -19.70 4.62 -47.33
C ARG A 4 -18.36 4.01 -46.89
N SER A 5 -17.29 4.20 -47.66
CA SER A 5 -15.96 3.69 -47.34
C SER A 5 -15.28 4.48 -46.21
N LEU A 6 -15.57 5.78 -46.09
CA LEU A 6 -15.01 6.62 -45.02
C LEU A 6 -15.59 6.26 -43.63
N VAL A 7 -16.88 5.92 -43.58
CA VAL A 7 -17.55 5.49 -42.34
C VAL A 7 -17.03 4.13 -41.85
N LEU A 8 -16.73 3.21 -42.77
CA LEU A 8 -16.15 1.91 -42.41
C LEU A 8 -14.72 2.05 -41.85
N LEU A 9 -13.93 3.00 -42.38
CA LEU A 9 -12.57 3.26 -41.90
C LEU A 9 -12.55 3.91 -40.51
N LEU A 10 -13.53 4.77 -40.21
CA LEU A 10 -13.69 5.41 -38.89
C LEU A 10 -14.14 4.42 -37.79
N LEU A 11 -14.90 3.38 -38.15
CA LEU A 11 -15.30 2.30 -37.23
C LEU A 11 -14.15 1.36 -36.85
N LEU A 12 -13.13 1.22 -37.70
CA LEU A 12 -11.94 0.39 -37.46
C LEU A 12 -10.91 1.05 -36.52
N CYS A 13 -11.02 2.35 -36.26
CA CYS A 13 -10.12 3.10 -35.36
C CYS A 13 -10.63 3.17 -33.91
N SER A 14 -11.38 2.16 -33.46
CA SER A 14 -11.76 2.05 -32.05
C SER A 14 -10.51 1.77 -31.21
N PRO A 15 -10.09 2.64 -30.27
CA PRO A 15 -9.00 2.31 -29.37
C PRO A 15 -9.47 1.15 -28.48
N VAL A 16 -8.91 -0.03 -28.68
CA VAL A 16 -8.98 -1.11 -27.70
C VAL A 16 -8.23 -0.61 -26.48
N LEU A 17 -8.95 -0.08 -25.48
CA LEU A 17 -8.38 0.21 -24.18
C LEU A 17 -8.07 -1.14 -23.52
N ALA A 18 -6.82 -1.58 -23.64
CA ALA A 18 -6.32 -2.75 -22.92
C ALA A 18 -6.29 -2.40 -21.44
N VAL A 19 -7.32 -2.79 -20.69
CA VAL A 19 -7.30 -2.76 -19.23
C VAL A 19 -6.49 -3.97 -18.79
N THR A 20 -5.27 -3.74 -18.30
CA THR A 20 -4.48 -4.78 -17.66
C THR A 20 -5.08 -5.05 -16.29
N LEU A 21 -5.59 -6.28 -16.11
CA LEU A 21 -6.06 -6.79 -14.82
C LEU A 21 -5.10 -7.87 -14.37
N GLU A 22 -4.48 -7.65 -13.21
CA GLU A 22 -3.52 -8.58 -12.63
C GLU A 22 -3.90 -8.90 -11.19
N VAL A 23 -3.76 -10.17 -10.80
CA VAL A 23 -3.94 -10.59 -9.41
C VAL A 23 -2.58 -10.53 -8.72
N VAL A 24 -2.49 -9.70 -7.69
CA VAL A 24 -1.27 -9.50 -6.90
C VAL A 24 -1.50 -9.87 -5.44
N GLU A 25 -0.40 -10.15 -4.73
CA GLU A 25 -0.41 -10.25 -3.28
C GLU A 25 -0.33 -8.84 -2.68
N LEU A 26 -1.48 -8.34 -2.22
CA LEU A 26 -1.62 -7.00 -1.63
C LEU A 26 -1.53 -7.08 -0.12
N TYR A 27 -0.67 -6.27 0.48
CA TYR A 27 -0.55 -6.14 1.93
C TYR A 27 -1.27 -4.87 2.40
N GLN A 28 -2.13 -5.00 3.40
CA GLN A 28 -2.90 -3.89 3.95
C GLN A 28 -2.69 -3.75 5.46
N PRO A 29 -2.64 -2.53 5.99
CA PRO A 29 -2.58 -2.29 7.43
C PRO A 29 -4.00 -2.42 8.00
N LEU A 30 -4.28 -3.49 8.74
CA LEU A 30 -5.61 -3.77 9.27
C LEU A 30 -5.63 -3.63 10.78
N SER A 31 -6.67 -2.96 11.29
CA SER A 31 -7.02 -2.98 12.69
C SER A 31 -7.64 -4.32 13.04
N LEU A 32 -7.22 -4.86 14.18
CA LEU A 32 -7.82 -6.04 14.81
C LEU A 32 -8.74 -5.65 15.97
N HIS A 33 -9.12 -4.38 16.08
CA HIS A 33 -10.09 -3.93 17.10
C HIS A 33 -11.36 -4.77 17.04
N ARG A 34 -11.95 -5.00 18.21
CA ARG A 34 -13.11 -5.89 18.41
C ARG A 34 -12.87 -7.35 17.99
N THR A 35 -11.61 -7.75 17.82
CA THR A 35 -11.20 -9.15 17.73
C THR A 35 -10.26 -9.47 18.89
N ASP A 36 -10.14 -10.76 19.21
CA ASP A 36 -9.12 -11.31 20.12
C ASP A 36 -7.75 -11.46 19.44
N GLY A 37 -7.63 -11.01 18.19
CA GLY A 37 -6.41 -11.07 17.40
C GLY A 37 -5.32 -10.17 17.96
N VAL A 38 -4.13 -10.77 18.07
CA VAL A 38 -2.90 -10.07 18.40
C VAL A 38 -2.17 -9.72 17.11
N GLY A 39 -1.79 -8.45 16.96
CA GLY A 39 -1.20 -7.92 15.72
C GLY A 39 0.33 -7.98 15.67
N GLU A 40 0.93 -7.02 14.98
CA GLU A 40 2.39 -6.97 14.82
C GLU A 40 3.10 -6.29 16.00
N THR A 41 4.34 -6.71 16.24
CA THR A 41 5.22 -6.09 17.24
C THR A 41 6.01 -4.96 16.59
N LEU A 42 5.74 -3.71 16.99
CA LEU A 42 6.36 -2.51 16.41
C LEU A 42 7.53 -1.99 17.27
N GLY A 43 8.43 -2.90 17.66
CA GLY A 43 9.61 -2.57 18.47
C GLY A 43 9.34 -2.27 19.96
N GLU A 44 8.07 -2.15 20.36
CA GLU A 44 7.62 -2.24 21.76
C GLU A 44 7.55 -3.71 22.20
N GLU A 45 7.65 -3.99 23.51
CA GLU A 45 7.63 -5.37 24.03
C GLU A 45 6.27 -6.05 23.81
N ASP A 46 5.19 -5.26 23.73
CA ASP A 46 3.84 -5.76 23.51
C ASP A 46 3.37 -5.59 22.05
N PRO A 47 2.69 -6.60 21.49
CA PRO A 47 2.10 -6.52 20.15
C PRO A 47 0.90 -5.58 20.13
N VAL A 48 0.79 -4.75 19.09
CA VAL A 48 -0.35 -3.84 18.94
C VAL A 48 -1.58 -4.58 18.41
N GLN A 49 -2.79 -4.07 18.65
CA GLN A 49 -4.04 -4.67 18.14
C GLN A 49 -4.29 -4.32 16.65
N ALA A 50 -3.24 -4.43 15.83
CA ALA A 50 -3.28 -4.21 14.39
C ALA A 50 -2.08 -4.87 13.70
N GLY A 51 -2.22 -5.23 12.43
CA GLY A 51 -1.15 -5.91 11.70
C GLY A 51 -1.21 -5.67 10.19
N VAL A 52 -0.16 -6.11 9.50
CA VAL A 52 -0.11 -6.04 8.04
C VAL A 52 -0.39 -7.41 7.44
N PHE A 53 -1.56 -7.54 6.81
CA PHE A 53 -2.05 -8.82 6.28
C PHE A 53 -2.05 -8.84 4.76
N ALA A 54 -1.65 -9.97 4.19
CA ALA A 54 -1.68 -10.22 2.76
C ALA A 54 -3.05 -10.74 2.32
N ARG A 55 -3.50 -10.33 1.14
CA ARG A 55 -4.64 -10.92 0.45
C ARG A 55 -4.43 -10.90 -1.07
N PRO A 56 -5.03 -11.83 -1.82
CA PRO A 56 -5.13 -11.68 -3.26
C PRO A 56 -5.99 -10.45 -3.59
N TYR A 57 -5.52 -9.63 -4.52
CA TYR A 57 -6.24 -8.45 -4.99
C TYR A 57 -6.08 -8.28 -6.49
N ALA A 58 -7.19 -8.07 -7.21
CA ALA A 58 -7.16 -7.75 -8.63
C ALA A 58 -6.92 -6.23 -8.80
N VAL A 59 -5.74 -5.85 -9.27
CA VAL A 59 -5.39 -4.45 -9.53
C VAL A 59 -5.52 -4.18 -11.03
N THR A 60 -6.03 -3.00 -11.35
CA THR A 60 -6.10 -2.47 -12.72
C THR A 60 -5.47 -1.09 -12.76
N GLY A 61 -4.72 -0.78 -13.82
CA GLY A 61 -4.18 0.55 -14.05
C GLY A 61 -2.66 0.57 -14.25
N ALA A 62 -2.06 1.73 -13.98
CA ALA A 62 -0.63 2.00 -14.12
C ALA A 62 0.15 1.46 -12.92
N MET A 63 1.04 0.51 -13.19
CA MET A 63 1.97 -0.01 -12.19
C MET A 63 3.25 0.83 -12.17
N PRO A 64 3.85 1.08 -11.00
CA PRO A 64 3.46 0.61 -9.65
C PRO A 64 2.54 1.55 -8.86
N GLU A 65 2.07 2.67 -9.43
CA GLU A 65 1.26 3.66 -8.70
C GLU A 65 -0.06 3.08 -8.20
N ASP A 66 -0.83 2.43 -9.07
CA ASP A 66 -2.14 1.90 -8.69
C ASP A 66 -2.02 0.71 -7.72
N LEU A 67 -0.87 0.02 -7.71
CA LEU A 67 -0.53 -0.96 -6.68
C LEU A 67 -0.38 -0.32 -5.29
N VAL A 68 0.26 0.85 -5.20
CA VAL A 68 0.36 1.58 -3.93
C VAL A 68 -1.01 2.10 -3.49
N LYS A 69 -1.80 2.67 -4.41
CA LYS A 69 -3.15 3.14 -4.07
C LYS A 69 -4.05 2.00 -3.56
N ALA A 70 -3.90 0.79 -4.11
CA ALA A 70 -4.65 -0.37 -3.67
C ALA A 70 -4.44 -0.73 -2.19
N VAL A 71 -3.30 -0.37 -1.58
CA VAL A 71 -3.05 -0.60 -0.14
C VAL A 71 -4.11 0.08 0.74
N ALA A 72 -4.64 1.23 0.31
CA ALA A 72 -5.70 1.96 0.99
C ALA A 72 -7.12 1.49 0.64
N ALA A 73 -7.28 0.43 -0.17
CA ALA A 73 -8.61 -0.08 -0.50
C ALA A 73 -9.37 -0.52 0.77
N PRO A 74 -10.68 -0.24 0.88
CA PRO A 74 -11.50 -0.70 2.00
C PRO A 74 -11.38 -2.21 2.21
N HIS A 75 -11.33 -2.63 3.47
CA HIS A 75 -11.18 -4.02 3.85
C HIS A 75 -12.16 -4.38 4.95
N ARG A 76 -13.14 -5.21 4.63
CA ARG A 76 -13.99 -5.85 5.64
C ARG A 76 -13.43 -7.22 6.00
N ILE A 77 -13.11 -7.43 7.28
CA ILE A 77 -12.71 -8.75 7.78
C ILE A 77 -13.93 -9.67 7.71
N ALA A 78 -13.81 -10.78 6.98
CA ALA A 78 -14.88 -11.75 6.87
C ALA A 78 -15.09 -12.45 8.23
N THR A 79 -16.36 -12.63 8.59
CA THR A 79 -16.77 -13.21 9.87
C THR A 79 -17.91 -14.20 9.64
N ASN A 80 -17.95 -15.26 10.43
CA ASN A 80 -19.09 -16.17 10.54
C ASN A 80 -20.01 -15.81 11.73
N SER A 81 -19.69 -14.73 12.46
CA SER A 81 -20.46 -14.23 13.59
C SER A 81 -21.36 -13.08 13.15
N GLU A 82 -22.62 -13.10 13.59
CA GLU A 82 -23.58 -12.01 13.37
C GLU A 82 -23.23 -10.75 14.16
N GLY A 83 -22.37 -10.83 15.19
CA GLY A 83 -22.05 -9.72 16.09
C GLY A 83 -20.83 -8.87 15.69
N TYR A 84 -20.14 -9.20 14.59
CA TYR A 84 -18.99 -8.41 14.13
C TYR A 84 -19.40 -7.45 13.00
N GLU A 85 -19.65 -6.20 13.40
CA GLU A 85 -20.25 -5.15 12.55
C GLU A 85 -19.24 -4.16 11.98
N VAL A 86 -17.94 -4.44 12.05
CA VAL A 86 -16.91 -3.54 11.52
C VAL A 86 -16.99 -3.49 9.99
N GLU A 87 -17.33 -2.32 9.44
CA GLU A 87 -17.50 -2.11 8.00
C GLU A 87 -16.17 -1.97 7.25
N ASP A 88 -15.17 -1.34 7.87
CA ASP A 88 -13.80 -1.23 7.35
C ASP A 88 -12.80 -1.45 8.48
N ALA A 89 -11.81 -2.30 8.23
CA ALA A 89 -10.70 -2.59 9.11
C ALA A 89 -9.40 -1.93 8.62
N ASN A 90 -9.36 -1.33 7.43
CA ASN A 90 -8.16 -0.69 6.91
C ASN A 90 -7.83 0.57 7.72
N LEU A 91 -6.66 0.59 8.35
CA LEU A 91 -6.22 1.69 9.21
C LEU A 91 -6.13 3.03 8.50
N LEU A 92 -5.78 3.04 7.20
CA LEU A 92 -5.71 4.28 6.42
C LEU A 92 -7.09 4.94 6.30
N ASN A 93 -8.13 4.15 6.08
CA ASN A 93 -9.49 4.63 5.94
C ASN A 93 -10.09 5.01 7.29
N LEU A 94 -9.91 4.14 8.29
CA LEU A 94 -10.37 4.38 9.67
C LEU A 94 -9.77 5.67 10.25
N CYS A 95 -8.50 5.93 9.97
CA CYS A 95 -7.79 7.08 10.51
C CYS A 95 -7.83 8.33 9.61
N GLY A 96 -8.49 8.27 8.45
CA GLY A 96 -8.56 9.40 7.51
C GLY A 96 -7.20 9.78 6.89
N VAL A 97 -6.30 8.83 6.72
CA VAL A 97 -4.98 9.04 6.08
C VAL A 97 -5.10 8.76 4.58
N ALA A 98 -4.91 9.79 3.76
CA ALA A 98 -4.91 9.59 2.31
C ALA A 98 -3.55 9.07 1.82
N LEU A 99 -3.57 8.12 0.90
CA LEU A 99 -2.38 7.55 0.28
C LEU A 99 -2.29 7.99 -1.18
N SER A 100 -1.18 8.62 -1.56
CA SER A 100 -0.92 9.02 -2.94
C SER A 100 0.43 8.50 -3.42
N SER A 101 0.52 8.27 -4.72
CA SER A 101 1.71 7.76 -5.39
C SER A 101 1.90 8.45 -6.73
N GLU A 102 3.15 8.80 -7.03
CA GLU A 102 3.54 9.51 -8.25
C GLU A 102 4.89 8.99 -8.74
N MET A 103 4.96 8.54 -10.00
CA MET A 103 6.25 8.22 -10.62
C MET A 103 6.95 9.50 -11.10
N LYS A 104 8.20 9.68 -10.65
CA LYS A 104 9.10 10.73 -11.16
C LYS A 104 10.38 10.10 -11.69
N VAL A 105 10.54 10.13 -13.02
CA VAL A 105 11.69 9.55 -13.73
C VAL A 105 11.83 8.06 -13.40
N ASN A 106 12.67 7.69 -12.43
CA ASN A 106 12.86 6.32 -11.97
C ASN A 106 12.70 6.20 -10.44
N ARG A 107 11.80 7.02 -9.90
CA ARG A 107 11.51 7.08 -8.47
C ARG A 107 10.02 7.14 -8.24
N LEU A 108 9.51 6.15 -7.53
CA LEU A 108 8.16 6.16 -6.99
C LEU A 108 8.14 7.02 -5.72
N LEU A 109 7.42 8.13 -5.77
CA LEU A 109 7.12 8.95 -4.60
C LEU A 109 5.80 8.46 -4.00
N VAL A 110 5.83 8.07 -2.73
CA VAL A 110 4.65 7.69 -1.96
C VAL A 110 4.46 8.72 -0.86
N ARG A 111 3.26 9.28 -0.72
CA ARG A 111 2.95 10.25 0.33
C ARG A 111 1.73 9.80 1.12
N PHE A 112 1.91 9.70 2.43
CA PHE A 112 0.81 9.61 3.40
C PHE A 112 0.42 11.04 3.78
N ASP A 113 -0.83 11.40 3.55
CA ASP A 113 -1.38 12.70 3.89
C ASP A 113 -2.25 12.60 5.15
N MET A 114 -1.84 13.36 6.17
CA MET A 114 -2.48 13.40 7.48
C MET A 114 -3.42 14.60 7.66
N GLY A 115 -3.72 15.35 6.60
CA GLY A 115 -4.54 16.56 6.69
C GLY A 115 -5.95 16.32 7.26
N ASN A 116 -6.49 15.10 7.14
CA ASN A 116 -7.78 14.70 7.72
C ASN A 116 -7.64 13.66 8.84
N PHE A 117 -6.44 13.50 9.40
CA PHE A 117 -6.17 12.44 10.37
C PHE A 117 -7.02 12.59 11.63
N LYS A 118 -7.72 11.52 11.99
CA LYS A 118 -8.45 11.37 13.24
C LYS A 118 -8.26 9.96 13.73
N LEU A 119 -7.89 9.79 14.99
CA LEU A 119 -7.81 8.48 15.61
C LEU A 119 -9.14 8.18 16.32
N PRO A 120 -9.91 7.17 15.88
CA PRO A 120 -11.05 6.65 16.63
C PRO A 120 -10.70 6.29 18.08
N GLU A 121 -11.60 6.60 19.03
CA GLU A 121 -11.38 6.35 20.47
C GLU A 121 -11.30 4.84 20.81
N ASP A 122 -11.89 3.99 19.98
CA ASP A 122 -11.91 2.54 20.12
C ASP A 122 -10.67 1.85 19.52
N LEU A 123 -9.74 2.61 18.94
CA LEU A 123 -8.46 2.12 18.46
C LEU A 123 -7.36 2.44 19.48
N ASP A 124 -6.88 1.41 20.17
CA ASP A 124 -5.71 1.50 21.05
C ASP A 124 -4.40 1.52 20.23
N LEU A 125 -4.21 2.59 19.46
CA LEU A 125 -3.05 2.79 18.58
C LEU A 125 -2.61 4.25 18.59
N SER A 126 -1.31 4.50 18.57
CA SER A 126 -0.78 5.83 18.29
C SER A 126 -0.78 6.15 16.79
N ALA A 127 -0.82 7.43 16.45
CA ALA A 127 -0.62 7.89 15.06
C ALA A 127 0.69 7.37 14.45
N ARG A 128 1.75 7.24 15.28
CA ARG A 128 3.04 6.68 14.86
C ARG A 128 2.92 5.21 14.46
N GLN A 129 2.24 4.39 15.26
CA GLN A 129 2.02 2.98 14.95
C GLN A 129 1.17 2.80 13.67
N VAL A 130 0.11 3.61 13.49
CA VAL A 130 -0.72 3.60 12.28
C VAL A 130 0.13 3.86 11.03
N ILE A 131 0.96 4.91 11.04
CA ILE A 131 1.82 5.24 9.90
C ILE A 131 2.92 4.17 9.72
N GLN A 132 3.52 3.64 10.78
CA GLN A 132 4.51 2.58 10.69
C GLN A 132 3.94 1.31 10.02
N LEU A 133 2.77 0.83 10.45
CA LEU A 133 2.10 -0.32 9.81
C LEU A 133 1.78 -0.04 8.35
N SER A 134 1.33 1.18 8.05
CA SER A 134 1.02 1.58 6.68
C SER A 134 2.25 1.61 5.77
N ILE A 135 3.38 2.07 6.29
CA ILE A 135 4.68 2.03 5.59
C ILE A 135 5.10 0.58 5.35
N ILE A 136 4.98 -0.28 6.36
CA ILE A 136 5.28 -1.71 6.25
C ILE A 136 4.39 -2.36 5.17
N ALA A 137 3.09 -2.03 5.12
CA ALA A 137 2.16 -2.55 4.11
C ALA A 137 2.55 -2.15 2.68
N VAL A 138 2.89 -0.88 2.46
CA VAL A 138 3.39 -0.41 1.15
C VAL A 138 4.70 -1.11 0.79
N GLU A 139 5.65 -1.21 1.73
CA GLU A 139 6.93 -1.85 1.50
C GLU A 139 6.76 -3.34 1.15
N ARG A 140 5.94 -4.10 1.91
CA ARG A 140 5.68 -5.52 1.66
C ARG A 140 4.98 -5.74 0.32
N THR A 141 3.97 -4.92 0.00
CA THR A 141 3.27 -4.98 -1.30
C THR A 141 4.23 -4.79 -2.46
N LEU A 142 5.02 -3.71 -2.43
CA LEU A 142 5.97 -3.42 -3.50
C LEU A 142 7.08 -4.48 -3.59
N ARG A 143 7.59 -4.96 -2.44
CA ARG A 143 8.59 -6.04 -2.42
C ARG A 143 8.03 -7.36 -2.97
N SER A 144 6.77 -7.68 -2.69
CA SER A 144 6.15 -8.90 -3.20
C SER A 144 5.99 -8.82 -4.71
N TYR A 145 5.44 -7.72 -5.23
CA TYR A 145 5.26 -7.51 -6.66
C TYR A 145 6.60 -7.51 -7.43
N PHE A 146 7.59 -6.73 -6.98
CA PHE A 146 8.88 -6.62 -7.67
C PHE A 146 9.84 -7.80 -7.44
N ARG A 147 9.44 -8.83 -6.68
CA ARG A 147 10.32 -9.96 -6.32
C ARG A 147 10.92 -10.67 -7.54
N ASN A 148 10.15 -10.77 -8.62
CA ASN A 148 10.53 -11.50 -9.82
C ASN A 148 11.15 -10.61 -10.92
N PHE A 149 11.15 -9.29 -10.74
CA PHE A 149 11.68 -8.33 -11.71
C PHE A 149 13.17 -8.08 -11.44
N LYS A 150 14.03 -8.93 -12.01
CA LYS A 150 15.48 -8.94 -11.72
C LYS A 150 16.26 -7.80 -12.39
N ASP A 151 15.76 -7.30 -13.51
CA ASP A 151 16.45 -6.30 -14.33
C ASP A 151 15.98 -4.86 -14.09
N GLU A 152 14.87 -4.69 -13.36
CA GLU A 152 14.30 -3.38 -13.04
C GLU A 152 14.73 -2.95 -11.64
N VAL A 153 15.32 -1.75 -11.53
CA VAL A 153 15.64 -1.14 -10.24
C VAL A 153 14.77 0.08 -10.05
N LEU A 154 13.83 -0.01 -9.12
CA LEU A 154 12.95 1.09 -8.75
C LEU A 154 13.39 1.69 -7.43
N SER A 155 13.65 3.01 -7.41
CA SER A 155 13.84 3.75 -6.17
C SER A 155 12.49 4.17 -5.59
N VAL A 156 12.28 3.96 -4.31
CA VAL A 156 11.05 4.38 -3.61
C VAL A 156 11.40 5.42 -2.56
N SER A 157 10.58 6.46 -2.46
CA SER A 157 10.67 7.46 -1.40
C SER A 157 9.30 7.64 -0.77
N ILE A 158 9.19 7.27 0.50
CA ILE A 158 7.99 7.47 1.31
C ILE A 158 8.16 8.76 2.10
N GLY A 159 7.15 9.62 2.07
CA GLY A 159 7.05 10.82 2.88
C GLY A 159 5.70 10.93 3.58
N ILE A 160 5.66 11.75 4.64
CA ILE A 160 4.46 12.09 5.39
C ILE A 160 4.23 13.59 5.18
N ILE A 161 3.02 13.97 4.77
CA ILE A 161 2.58 15.35 4.54
C ILE A 161 1.30 15.65 5.34
N GLY A 162 0.89 16.91 5.40
CA GLY A 162 -0.33 17.30 6.11
C GLY A 162 -0.25 17.22 7.63
N THR A 163 0.95 17.11 8.19
CA THR A 163 1.20 17.13 9.64
C THR A 163 0.97 18.51 10.23
N THR A 164 0.52 18.57 11.48
CA THR A 164 0.43 19.76 12.33
C THR A 164 1.55 19.76 13.38
N ASP A 165 1.65 20.83 14.17
CA ASP A 165 2.67 20.95 15.24
C ASP A 165 2.62 19.77 16.23
N GLY A 166 1.44 19.20 16.48
CA GLY A 166 1.25 18.08 17.41
C GLY A 166 1.72 16.72 16.90
N ASN A 167 1.94 16.56 15.60
CA ASN A 167 2.35 15.28 14.99
C ASN A 167 3.51 15.43 13.99
N GLU A 168 4.24 16.54 14.06
CA GLU A 168 5.36 16.83 13.17
C GLU A 168 6.47 15.76 13.22
N SER A 169 6.68 15.13 14.38
CA SER A 169 7.66 14.06 14.55
C SER A 169 7.40 12.85 13.65
N LEU A 170 6.18 12.69 13.10
CA LEU A 170 5.87 11.62 12.14
C LEU A 170 6.64 11.76 10.82
N LYS A 171 7.12 12.96 10.47
CA LYS A 171 7.99 13.16 9.30
C LYS A 171 9.29 12.34 9.39
N GLU A 172 9.74 12.00 10.60
CA GLU A 172 10.93 11.17 10.83
C GLU A 172 10.75 9.73 10.31
N LEU A 173 9.51 9.27 10.16
CA LEU A 173 9.21 7.95 9.59
C LEU A 173 9.44 7.89 8.08
N ALA A 174 9.71 9.03 7.44
CA ALA A 174 10.04 9.08 6.02
C ALA A 174 11.23 8.17 5.70
N LYS A 175 11.09 7.33 4.68
CA LYS A 175 12.07 6.30 4.35
C LYS A 175 12.30 6.23 2.85
N ARG A 176 13.52 5.84 2.48
CA ARG A 176 13.89 5.54 1.09
C ARG A 176 14.43 4.14 1.00
N PHE A 177 14.06 3.42 -0.03
CA PHE A 177 14.58 2.08 -0.31
C PHE A 177 14.60 1.82 -1.81
N ARG A 178 15.22 0.71 -2.21
CA ARG A 178 15.25 0.25 -3.60
C ARG A 178 14.62 -1.13 -3.70
N LEU A 179 13.96 -1.36 -4.81
CA LEU A 179 13.35 -2.62 -5.23
C LEU A 179 14.10 -3.15 -6.45
N GLY A 180 14.01 -4.46 -6.70
CA GLY A 180 14.79 -5.13 -7.75
C GLY A 180 16.13 -5.62 -7.26
N ARG A 181 17.11 -5.75 -8.18
CA ARG A 181 18.41 -6.44 -8.00
C ARG A 181 18.98 -6.29 -6.57
N GLN A 182 18.81 -7.35 -5.78
CA GLN A 182 19.57 -7.52 -4.54
C GLN A 182 21.04 -7.64 -4.93
N ALA A 183 21.89 -6.74 -4.43
CA ALA A 183 23.31 -7.03 -4.35
C ALA A 183 23.45 -8.32 -3.53
N GLY A 184 24.17 -9.30 -4.09
CA GLY A 184 24.31 -10.63 -3.52
C GLY A 184 24.58 -10.57 -2.01
N GLY A 185 23.80 -11.36 -1.27
CA GLY A 185 24.02 -11.56 0.16
C GLY A 185 25.49 -11.89 0.42
N GLN A 186 26.05 -11.20 1.41
CA GLN A 186 27.33 -11.54 2.01
C GLN A 186 27.42 -13.06 2.20
N ARG A 187 28.37 -13.70 1.54
CA ARG A 187 28.97 -14.92 2.07
C ARG A 187 29.59 -14.52 3.41
N SER A 188 28.88 -14.76 4.50
CA SER A 188 29.51 -14.80 5.82
C SER A 188 30.60 -15.86 5.75
N GLY A 189 31.83 -15.41 5.89
CA GLY A 189 33.00 -16.28 5.91
C GLY A 189 32.87 -17.28 7.05
N GLU A 190 32.90 -18.56 6.69
CA GLU A 190 33.45 -19.61 7.53
C GLU A 190 34.92 -19.26 7.78
N GLY A 191 35.16 -18.60 8.91
CA GLY A 191 36.48 -18.51 9.52
C GLY A 191 36.74 -19.82 10.26
N ARG A 192 37.69 -20.59 9.73
CA ARG A 192 38.39 -21.65 10.45
C ARG A 192 39.16 -21.10 11.64
#